data_AF-A0A4S2F1H8-F1
#
_entry.id   AF-A0A4S2F1H8-F1
#
_cell.length_a   1.000
_cell.length_b   1.000
_cell.length_c   1.000
_cell.angle_alpha   90.00
_cell.angle_beta   90.00
_cell.angle_gamma   90.00
#
_symmetry.space_group_name_H-M   'P 1'
#
loop_
_entity.id
_entity.type
_entity.pdbx_description
1 polymer ?
#
loop_
_entity_poly.entity_id
_entity_poly.type
_entity_poly.pdbx_seq_one_letter_code
_entity_poly.pdbx_strand_id
1 'polypeptide(L)'
;MKPAFLVDLRVYRDYLMRTFRIALVITVFEMVALQSMAPVPGMMGTILLIGCAQTGLTNDSHGWECARLVMPISRREVVYARYCIAAAVGLLAALLGAVICVAVGLVASGLDLPAEQAAAFALTAENLGVMALSSSLILLIGCVMLGILLAVGFKLGMTKTTQQLPFILLLVTLVPLIVLSAFGMMDNSPLDALVASLGGVLDGLFAQGWVLILTCVAIVCVGLVVLALTAQLAAKFYEARDF
;
A
#
# COMPACT_ATOMS: atom_id res chain seq x y z
N MET A 1 -7.28 -19.38 13.61
CA MET A 1 -6.50 -18.42 12.78
C MET A 1 -5.17 -18.98 12.26
N LYS A 2 -4.27 -19.48 13.12
CA LYS A 2 -2.96 -20.04 12.73
C LYS A 2 -2.99 -21.07 11.56
N PRO A 3 -3.92 -22.04 11.52
CA PRO A 3 -3.95 -23.01 10.41
C PRO A 3 -4.35 -22.36 9.08
N ALA A 4 -5.34 -21.45 9.07
CA ALA A 4 -5.75 -20.72 7.88
C ALA A 4 -4.61 -19.88 7.29
N PHE A 5 -3.88 -19.18 8.16
CA PHE A 5 -2.74 -18.36 7.77
C PHE A 5 -1.63 -19.20 7.09
N LEU A 6 -1.26 -20.34 7.69
CA LEU A 6 -0.17 -21.17 7.17
C LEU A 6 -0.54 -21.86 5.84
N VAL A 7 -1.78 -22.30 5.68
CA VAL A 7 -2.27 -22.88 4.43
C VAL A 7 -2.22 -21.85 3.31
N ASP A 8 -2.79 -20.65 3.55
CA ASP A 8 -2.80 -19.58 2.57
C ASP A 8 -1.36 -19.12 2.23
N LEU A 9 -0.47 -18.99 3.22
CA LEU A 9 0.92 -18.61 2.97
C LEU A 9 1.66 -19.63 2.10
N ARG A 10 1.38 -20.94 2.29
CA ARG A 10 2.03 -22.00 1.52
C ARG A 10 1.56 -22.03 0.07
N VAL A 11 0.26 -21.81 -0.14
CA VAL A 11 -0.33 -21.69 -1.48
C VAL A 11 0.17 -20.43 -2.17
N TYR A 12 0.31 -19.33 -1.44
CA TYR A 12 0.75 -18.05 -1.99
C TYR A 12 2.25 -17.96 -2.24
N ARG A 13 3.10 -18.81 -1.65
CA ARG A 13 4.56 -18.69 -1.73
C ARG A 13 5.09 -18.39 -3.14
N ASP A 14 4.71 -19.21 -4.12
CA ASP A 14 5.24 -19.09 -5.48
C ASP A 14 4.67 -17.87 -6.21
N TYR A 15 3.40 -17.55 -5.95
CA TYR A 15 2.77 -16.33 -6.45
C TYR A 15 3.36 -15.07 -5.84
N LEU A 16 3.63 -15.06 -4.54
CA LEU A 16 4.28 -13.96 -3.83
C LEU A 16 5.69 -13.72 -4.37
N MET A 17 6.45 -14.78 -4.62
CA MET A 17 7.77 -14.64 -5.24
C MET A 17 7.69 -14.08 -6.66
N ARG A 18 6.68 -14.48 -7.44
CA ARG A 18 6.45 -13.90 -8.77
C ARG A 18 6.05 -12.43 -8.68
N THR A 19 5.08 -12.10 -7.84
CA THR A 19 4.62 -10.72 -7.63
C THR A 19 5.73 -9.85 -7.08
N PHE A 20 6.58 -10.37 -6.19
CA PHE A 20 7.74 -9.68 -5.66
C PHE A 20 8.75 -9.32 -6.76
N ARG A 21 9.07 -10.28 -7.65
CA ARG A 21 9.96 -10.02 -8.79
C ARG A 21 9.40 -8.95 -9.71
N ILE A 22 8.10 -8.98 -9.98
CA ILE A 22 7.42 -7.97 -10.81
C ILE A 22 7.44 -6.61 -10.11
N ALA A 23 7.10 -6.57 -8.81
CA ALA A 23 7.12 -5.35 -8.01
C ALA A 23 8.50 -4.70 -8.01
N LEU A 24 9.57 -5.49 -7.86
CA LEU A 24 10.95 -5.01 -7.92
C LEU A 24 11.27 -4.36 -9.27
N VAL A 25 10.87 -4.96 -10.38
CA VAL A 25 11.11 -4.38 -11.71
C VAL A 25 10.36 -3.06 -11.87
N ILE A 26 9.09 -3.02 -11.44
CA ILE A 26 8.25 -1.81 -11.54
C ILE A 26 8.84 -0.68 -10.70
N THR A 27 9.23 -0.97 -9.46
CA THR A 27 9.72 0.06 -8.52
C THR A 27 11.08 0.60 -8.93
N VAL A 28 11.95 -0.22 -9.51
CA VAL A 28 13.22 0.25 -10.12
C VAL A 28 12.94 1.12 -11.34
N PHE A 29 12.02 0.71 -12.23
CA PHE A 29 11.66 1.52 -13.39
C PHE A 29 11.05 2.86 -12.98
N GLU A 30 10.20 2.86 -11.96
CA GLU A 30 9.58 4.06 -11.39
C GLU A 30 10.62 5.01 -10.79
N MET A 31 11.58 4.48 -10.03
CA MET A 31 12.69 5.26 -9.47
C MET A 31 13.49 6.00 -10.55
N VAL A 32 13.71 5.35 -11.70
CA VAL A 32 14.37 5.95 -12.86
C VAL A 32 13.43 6.92 -13.58
N ALA A 33 12.14 6.60 -13.74
CA ALA A 33 11.20 7.46 -14.44
C ALA A 33 10.93 8.77 -13.70
N LEU A 34 10.79 8.70 -12.38
CA LEU A 34 10.52 9.85 -11.51
C LEU A 34 11.78 10.58 -11.06
N GLN A 35 12.97 10.02 -11.33
CA GLN A 35 14.25 10.53 -10.84
C GLN A 35 14.24 10.77 -9.32
N SER A 36 13.52 9.93 -8.57
CA SER A 36 13.28 10.10 -7.14
C SER A 36 13.14 8.75 -6.44
N MET A 37 13.75 8.64 -5.27
CA MET A 37 13.63 7.47 -4.40
C MET A 37 12.46 7.55 -3.41
N ALA A 38 11.79 8.71 -3.31
CA ALA A 38 10.81 8.97 -2.28
C ALA A 38 9.59 8.02 -2.27
N PRO A 39 8.92 7.73 -3.41
CA PRO A 39 7.70 6.91 -3.38
C PRO A 39 7.97 5.40 -3.35
N VAL A 40 9.21 4.99 -3.68
CA VAL A 40 9.59 3.60 -4.00
C VAL A 40 9.25 2.59 -2.89
N PRO A 41 9.57 2.84 -1.59
CA PRO A 41 9.23 1.88 -0.54
C PRO A 41 7.71 1.72 -0.37
N GLY A 42 6.97 2.83 -0.41
CA GLY A 42 5.51 2.82 -0.34
C GLY A 42 4.89 2.04 -1.49
N MET A 43 5.33 2.30 -2.72
CA MET A 43 4.86 1.63 -3.94
C MET A 43 5.13 0.13 -3.91
N MET A 44 6.34 -0.27 -3.49
CA MET A 44 6.68 -1.68 -3.35
C MET A 44 5.77 -2.39 -2.34
N GLY A 45 5.48 -1.72 -1.23
CA GLY A 45 4.52 -2.18 -0.22
C GLY A 45 3.11 -2.36 -0.78
N THR A 46 2.59 -1.36 -1.49
CA THR A 46 1.22 -1.38 -2.01
C THR A 46 1.00 -2.38 -3.12
N ILE A 47 1.95 -2.52 -4.06
CA ILE A 47 1.90 -3.52 -5.14
C ILE A 47 1.78 -4.93 -4.55
N LEU A 48 2.62 -5.25 -3.56
CA LEU A 48 2.62 -6.58 -2.95
C LEU A 48 1.39 -6.82 -2.07
N LEU A 49 0.94 -5.79 -1.35
CA LEU A 49 -0.27 -5.82 -0.54
C LEU A 49 -1.53 -6.09 -1.40
N ILE A 50 -1.68 -5.38 -2.52
CA ILE A 50 -2.79 -5.59 -3.47
C ILE A 50 -2.65 -6.93 -4.20
N GLY A 51 -1.43 -7.29 -4.61
CA GLY A 51 -1.14 -8.56 -5.27
C GLY A 51 -1.52 -9.77 -4.41
N CYS A 52 -1.27 -9.73 -3.09
CA CYS A 52 -1.74 -10.75 -2.15
C CYS A 52 -3.26 -10.94 -2.21
N ALA A 53 -4.02 -9.84 -2.14
CA ALA A 53 -5.47 -9.91 -2.18
C ALA A 53 -6.01 -10.48 -3.50
N GLN A 54 -5.43 -10.05 -4.63
CA GLN A 54 -5.82 -10.58 -5.93
C GLN A 54 -5.60 -12.08 -6.01
N THR A 55 -4.44 -12.58 -5.58
CA THR A 55 -4.16 -14.03 -5.61
C THR A 55 -5.17 -14.85 -4.79
N GLY A 56 -5.60 -14.34 -3.63
CA GLY A 56 -6.64 -14.98 -2.83
C GLY A 56 -8.00 -15.01 -3.53
N LEU A 57 -8.41 -13.91 -4.14
CA LEU A 57 -9.65 -13.84 -4.92
C LEU A 57 -9.61 -14.70 -6.19
N THR A 58 -8.44 -14.82 -6.81
CA THR A 58 -8.23 -15.73 -7.95
C THR A 58 -8.37 -17.18 -7.56
N ASN A 59 -7.84 -17.58 -6.41
CA ASN A 59 -8.02 -18.96 -5.95
C ASN A 59 -9.50 -19.28 -5.70
N ASP A 60 -10.23 -18.36 -5.08
CA ASP A 60 -11.68 -18.52 -4.86
C ASP A 60 -12.44 -18.73 -6.17
N SER A 61 -12.10 -17.97 -7.22
CA SER A 61 -12.70 -18.14 -8.55
C SER A 61 -12.42 -19.49 -9.22
N HIS A 62 -11.38 -20.21 -8.77
CA HIS A 62 -11.04 -21.56 -9.25
C HIS A 62 -11.59 -22.67 -8.33
N GLY A 63 -12.53 -22.36 -7.42
CA GLY A 63 -13.20 -23.36 -6.59
C GLY A 63 -12.43 -23.79 -5.33
N TRP A 64 -11.35 -23.09 -4.98
CA TRP A 64 -10.62 -23.33 -3.72
C TRP A 64 -11.47 -23.07 -2.47
N GLU A 65 -12.54 -22.29 -2.61
CA GLU A 65 -13.52 -22.07 -1.56
C GLU A 65 -14.23 -23.36 -1.13
N CYS A 66 -14.57 -24.24 -2.07
CA CYS A 66 -15.20 -25.53 -1.78
C CYS A 66 -14.24 -26.48 -1.03
N ALA A 67 -12.95 -26.46 -1.39
CA ALA A 67 -11.93 -27.24 -0.68
C ALA A 67 -11.76 -26.78 0.79
N ARG A 68 -12.00 -25.50 1.09
CA ARG A 68 -11.94 -24.95 2.46
C ARG A 68 -13.11 -25.37 3.32
N LEU A 69 -14.26 -25.70 2.74
CA LEU A 69 -15.44 -26.16 3.49
C LEU A 69 -15.22 -27.50 4.19
N VAL A 70 -14.26 -28.31 3.70
CA VAL A 70 -13.89 -29.61 4.28
C VAL A 70 -12.79 -29.45 5.35
N MET A 71 -12.15 -28.28 5.43
CA MET A 71 -11.13 -28.01 6.45
C MET A 71 -11.80 -27.56 7.76
N PRO A 72 -11.22 -27.87 8.94
CA PRO A 72 -11.73 -27.40 10.23
C PRO A 72 -11.35 -25.92 10.46
N ILE A 73 -11.81 -25.03 9.57
CA ILE A 73 -11.48 -23.60 9.56
C ILE A 73 -12.78 -22.79 9.44
N SER A 74 -12.97 -21.80 10.31
CA SER A 74 -14.12 -20.90 10.23
C SER A 74 -14.00 -19.90 9.07
N ARG A 75 -15.13 -19.56 8.45
CA ARG A 75 -15.23 -18.58 7.35
C ARG A 75 -14.65 -17.22 7.73
N ARG A 76 -14.85 -16.75 8.97
CA ARG A 76 -14.27 -15.48 9.46
C ARG A 76 -12.75 -15.54 9.55
N GLU A 77 -12.21 -16.67 9.97
CA GLU A 77 -10.76 -16.82 10.13
C GLU A 77 -10.02 -16.76 8.79
N VAL A 78 -10.67 -17.18 7.70
CA VAL A 78 -10.13 -17.04 6.33
C VAL A 78 -10.01 -15.56 5.94
N VAL A 79 -11.04 -14.77 6.18
CA VAL A 79 -11.03 -13.33 5.87
C VAL A 79 -9.92 -12.64 6.66
N TYR A 80 -9.88 -12.84 7.99
CA TYR A 80 -8.85 -12.22 8.80
C TYR A 80 -7.44 -12.68 8.42
N ALA A 81 -7.24 -13.97 8.10
CA ALA A 81 -5.95 -14.47 7.64
C ALA A 81 -5.47 -13.73 6.37
N ARG A 82 -6.36 -13.48 5.41
CA ARG A 82 -6.00 -12.76 4.17
C ARG A 82 -5.63 -11.31 4.40
N TYR A 83 -6.38 -10.60 5.26
CA TYR A 83 -6.04 -9.23 5.64
C TYR A 83 -4.69 -9.20 6.39
N CYS A 84 -4.44 -10.13 7.31
CA CYS A 84 -3.18 -10.21 8.04
C CYS A 84 -1.99 -10.56 7.13
N ILE A 85 -2.15 -11.51 6.19
CA ILE A 85 -1.09 -11.86 5.22
C ILE A 85 -0.78 -10.64 4.34
N ALA A 86 -1.81 -10.01 3.76
CA ALA A 86 -1.62 -8.86 2.88
C ALA A 86 -0.95 -7.67 3.62
N ALA A 87 -1.35 -7.39 4.86
CA ALA A 87 -0.72 -6.37 5.68
C ALA A 87 0.74 -6.72 6.02
N ALA A 88 1.03 -7.95 6.45
CA ALA A 88 2.37 -8.38 6.80
C ALA A 88 3.31 -8.37 5.59
N VAL A 89 2.87 -8.89 4.44
CA VAL A 89 3.65 -8.88 3.20
C VAL A 89 3.87 -7.45 2.71
N GLY A 90 2.84 -6.59 2.77
CA GLY A 90 2.95 -5.18 2.37
C GLY A 90 3.95 -4.40 3.23
N LEU A 91 3.93 -4.58 4.55
CA LEU A 91 4.89 -3.96 5.46
C LEU A 91 6.32 -4.47 5.23
N LEU A 92 6.50 -5.78 5.09
CA LEU A 92 7.81 -6.36 4.79
C LEU A 92 8.35 -5.87 3.44
N ALA A 93 7.48 -5.77 2.44
CA ALA A 93 7.82 -5.24 1.12
C ALA A 93 8.24 -3.77 1.17
N ALA A 94 7.56 -2.95 1.96
CA ALA A 94 7.95 -1.55 2.15
C ALA A 94 9.29 -1.42 2.85
N LEU A 95 9.56 -2.25 3.86
CA LEU A 95 10.87 -2.31 4.51
C LEU A 95 11.98 -2.73 3.52
N LEU A 96 11.71 -3.74 2.69
CA LEU A 96 12.64 -4.16 1.64
C LEU A 96 12.87 -3.05 0.61
N GLY A 97 11.82 -2.34 0.20
CA GLY A 97 11.94 -1.18 -0.68
C GLY A 97 12.81 -0.07 -0.10
N ALA A 98 12.66 0.22 1.20
CA ALA A 98 13.51 1.19 1.89
C ALA A 98 14.99 0.74 1.91
N VAL A 99 15.25 -0.54 2.15
CA VAL A 99 16.62 -1.11 2.08
C VAL A 99 17.20 -0.97 0.67
N ILE A 100 16.40 -1.22 -0.37
CA ILE A 100 16.82 -1.05 -1.77
C ILE A 100 17.15 0.43 -2.04
N CYS A 101 16.33 1.38 -1.59
CA CYS A 101 16.60 2.81 -1.75
C CYS A 101 17.89 3.24 -1.07
N VAL A 102 18.16 2.75 0.15
CA VAL A 102 19.42 3.03 0.85
C VAL A 102 20.61 2.43 0.07
N ALA A 103 20.49 1.20 -0.41
CA ALA A 103 21.54 0.57 -1.21
C ALA A 103 21.82 1.34 -2.52
N VAL A 104 20.77 1.79 -3.21
CA VAL A 104 20.89 2.62 -4.43
C VAL A 104 21.51 3.97 -4.10
N GLY A 105 21.11 4.64 -3.01
CA GLY A 105 21.71 5.90 -2.58
C GLY A 105 23.20 5.76 -2.23
N LEU A 106 23.61 4.64 -1.62
CA LEU A 106 25.03 4.34 -1.37
C LEU A 106 25.81 4.15 -2.67
N VAL A 107 25.26 3.40 -3.63
CA VAL A 107 25.90 3.21 -4.95
C VAL A 107 25.99 4.54 -5.70
N ALA A 108 24.93 5.35 -5.67
CA ALA A 108 24.88 6.67 -6.30
C ALA A 108 25.95 7.62 -5.73
N SER A 109 26.23 7.54 -4.42
CA SER A 109 27.28 8.37 -3.80
C SER A 109 28.70 8.10 -4.30
N GLY A 110 28.94 6.92 -4.90
CA GLY A 110 30.22 6.56 -5.51
C GLY A 110 30.31 6.81 -7.02
N LEU A 111 29.24 7.30 -7.66
CA LEU A 111 29.18 7.56 -9.09
C LEU A 111 29.19 9.06 -9.38
N ASP A 112 29.92 9.49 -10.41
CA ASP A 112 29.85 10.86 -10.93
C ASP A 112 28.51 11.04 -11.69
N LEU A 113 27.46 11.29 -10.92
CA LEU A 113 26.13 11.62 -11.42
C LEU A 113 26.00 13.12 -11.70
N PRO A 114 25.16 13.53 -12.67
CA PRO A 114 24.71 14.92 -12.80
C PRO A 114 24.20 15.47 -11.47
N ALA A 115 24.52 16.74 -11.16
CA ALA A 115 24.27 17.35 -9.86
C ALA A 115 22.82 17.22 -9.36
N GLU A 116 21.83 17.34 -10.27
CA GLU A 116 20.41 17.20 -9.94
C GLU A 116 20.06 15.77 -9.49
N GLN A 117 20.64 14.76 -10.14
CA GLN A 117 20.42 13.35 -9.84
C GLN A 117 21.16 12.97 -8.56
N ALA A 118 22.40 13.45 -8.41
CA ALA A 118 23.17 13.26 -7.18
C ALA A 118 22.43 13.81 -5.95
N ALA A 119 21.78 14.97 -6.07
CA ALA A 119 20.97 15.55 -5.00
C ALA A 119 19.70 14.72 -4.69
N ALA A 120 19.01 14.22 -5.72
CA ALA A 120 17.81 13.41 -5.56
C ALA A 120 18.08 12.04 -4.94
N PHE A 121 19.27 11.48 -5.16
CA PHE A 121 19.70 10.18 -4.61
C PHE A 121 20.57 10.30 -3.34
N ALA A 122 20.82 11.51 -2.86
CA ALA A 122 21.63 11.73 -1.66
C ALA A 122 20.92 11.21 -0.40
N LEU A 123 21.67 10.52 0.46
CA LEU A 123 21.18 10.00 1.74
C LEU A 123 21.21 11.08 2.84
N THR A 124 20.57 12.22 2.57
CA THR A 124 20.39 13.31 3.55
C THR A 124 19.21 13.01 4.49
N ALA A 125 19.22 13.59 5.68
CA ALA A 125 18.12 13.45 6.64
C ALA A 125 16.78 13.93 6.05
N GLU A 126 16.82 14.98 5.22
CA GLU A 126 15.67 15.50 4.50
C GLU A 126 15.12 14.49 3.50
N ASN A 127 15.96 13.96 2.60
CA ASN A 127 15.53 12.98 1.59
C ASN A 127 14.98 11.69 2.22
N LEU A 128 15.62 11.22 3.30
CA LEU A 128 15.13 10.07 4.07
C LEU A 128 13.79 10.37 4.76
N GLY A 129 13.60 11.59 5.25
CA GLY A 129 12.35 12.03 5.85
C GLY A 129 11.22 12.17 4.84
N VAL A 130 11.51 12.75 3.66
CA VAL A 130 10.57 12.81 2.53
C VAL A 130 10.18 11.39 2.11
N MET A 131 11.15 10.49 1.95
CA MET A 131 10.92 9.09 1.60
C MET A 131 10.04 8.36 2.62
N ALA A 132 10.29 8.56 3.92
CA ALA A 132 9.48 7.96 4.98
C ALA A 132 8.02 8.46 4.94
N LEU A 133 7.84 9.78 4.81
CA LEU A 133 6.52 10.41 4.76
C LEU A 133 5.73 9.96 3.52
N SER A 134 6.31 10.09 2.32
CA SER A 134 5.68 9.66 1.06
C SER A 134 5.33 8.17 1.09
N SER A 135 6.24 7.33 1.59
CA SER A 135 6.01 5.90 1.69
C SER A 135 4.86 5.55 2.65
N SER A 136 4.77 6.24 3.78
CA SER A 136 3.69 6.04 4.75
C SER A 136 2.32 6.44 4.17
N LEU A 137 2.25 7.54 3.41
CA LEU A 137 1.03 7.99 2.74
C LEU A 137 0.60 7.04 1.63
N ILE A 138 1.55 6.58 0.80
CA ILE A 138 1.27 5.60 -0.26
C ILE A 138 0.77 4.29 0.36
N LEU A 139 1.40 3.81 1.45
CA LEU A 139 0.94 2.63 2.18
C LEU A 139 -0.47 2.81 2.75
N LEU A 140 -0.81 3.97 3.28
CA LEU A 140 -2.18 4.28 3.74
C LEU A 140 -3.18 4.15 2.59
N ILE A 141 -2.88 4.73 1.43
CA ILE A 141 -3.71 4.60 0.23
C ILE A 141 -3.87 3.11 -0.14
N GLY A 142 -2.78 2.35 -0.15
CA GLY A 142 -2.83 0.91 -0.41
C GLY A 142 -3.67 0.12 0.60
N CYS A 143 -3.64 0.50 1.87
CA CYS A 143 -4.48 -0.11 2.91
C CYS A 143 -5.97 0.16 2.66
N VAL A 144 -6.33 1.40 2.31
CA VAL A 144 -7.71 1.75 1.92
C VAL A 144 -8.14 0.96 0.69
N MET A 145 -7.30 0.92 -0.34
CA MET A 145 -7.56 0.18 -1.58
C MET A 145 -7.76 -1.31 -1.32
N LEU A 146 -6.92 -1.94 -0.50
CA LEU A 146 -7.04 -3.34 -0.12
C LEU A 146 -8.34 -3.61 0.63
N GLY A 147 -8.68 -2.73 1.58
CA GLY A 147 -9.92 -2.83 2.35
C GLY A 147 -11.13 -2.89 1.43
N ILE A 148 -11.19 -2.00 0.44
CA ILE A 148 -12.26 -1.96 -0.56
C ILE A 148 -12.19 -3.17 -1.49
N LEU A 149 -11.01 -3.51 -2.02
CA LEU A 149 -10.80 -4.60 -2.97
C LEU A 149 -11.26 -5.94 -2.41
N LEU A 150 -10.88 -6.28 -1.18
CA LEU A 150 -11.28 -7.54 -0.54
C LEU A 150 -12.78 -7.54 -0.22
N ALA A 151 -13.33 -6.43 0.29
CA ALA A 151 -14.76 -6.33 0.60
C ALA A 151 -15.63 -6.49 -0.67
N VAL A 152 -15.25 -5.83 -1.77
CA VAL A 152 -15.91 -5.96 -3.07
C VAL A 152 -15.68 -7.36 -3.65
N GLY A 153 -14.45 -7.88 -3.54
CA GLY A 153 -14.05 -9.23 -3.93
C GLY A 153 -14.93 -10.32 -3.36
N PHE A 154 -15.16 -10.28 -2.04
CA PHE A 154 -16.01 -11.27 -1.38
C PHE A 154 -17.47 -11.17 -1.78
N LYS A 155 -17.98 -9.96 -2.06
CA LYS A 155 -19.39 -9.72 -2.42
C LYS A 155 -19.71 -9.99 -3.90
N LEU A 156 -18.84 -9.57 -4.82
CA LEU A 156 -19.11 -9.57 -6.26
C LEU A 156 -18.33 -10.64 -7.04
N GLY A 157 -17.36 -11.30 -6.41
CA GLY A 157 -16.45 -12.23 -7.06
C GLY A 157 -15.33 -11.51 -7.84
N MET A 158 -14.33 -12.28 -8.27
CA MET A 158 -13.09 -11.72 -8.86
C MET A 158 -13.34 -10.93 -10.14
N THR A 159 -14.15 -11.43 -11.08
CA THR A 159 -14.34 -10.81 -12.41
C THR A 159 -14.86 -9.38 -12.32
N LYS A 160 -15.91 -9.15 -11.53
CA LYS A 160 -16.46 -7.80 -11.30
C LYS A 160 -15.50 -6.92 -10.50
N THR A 161 -14.75 -7.51 -9.59
CA THR A 161 -13.78 -6.79 -8.76
C THR A 161 -12.60 -6.27 -9.58
N THR A 162 -12.06 -7.08 -10.49
CA THR A 162 -10.99 -6.64 -11.40
C THR A 162 -11.46 -5.57 -12.37
N GLN A 163 -12.71 -5.63 -12.83
CA GLN A 163 -13.32 -4.59 -13.68
C GLN A 163 -13.52 -3.27 -12.93
N GLN A 164 -13.85 -3.32 -11.64
CA GLN A 164 -14.08 -2.13 -10.81
C GLN A 164 -12.78 -1.54 -10.23
N LEU A 165 -11.67 -2.29 -10.25
CA LEU A 165 -10.41 -1.86 -9.65
C LEU A 165 -9.90 -0.51 -10.17
N PRO A 166 -9.90 -0.20 -11.48
CA PRO A 166 -9.47 1.12 -11.97
C PRO A 166 -10.36 2.25 -11.44
N PHE A 167 -11.67 2.02 -11.33
CA PHE A 167 -12.62 2.99 -10.78
C PHE A 167 -12.42 3.19 -9.27
N ILE A 168 -12.16 2.12 -8.53
CA ILE A 168 -11.85 2.18 -7.10
C ILE A 168 -10.57 3.00 -6.89
N LEU A 169 -9.54 2.74 -7.70
CA LEU A 169 -8.28 3.48 -7.65
C LEU A 169 -8.54 4.97 -7.91
N LEU A 170 -9.25 5.28 -8.99
CA LEU A 170 -9.63 6.65 -9.34
C LEU A 170 -10.42 7.33 -8.22
N LEU A 171 -11.42 6.66 -7.64
CA LEU A 171 -12.23 7.23 -6.56
C LEU A 171 -11.39 7.49 -5.31
N VAL A 172 -10.55 6.54 -4.89
CA VAL A 172 -9.74 6.68 -3.69
C VAL A 172 -8.69 7.79 -3.83
N THR A 173 -8.13 8.00 -5.02
CA THR A 173 -7.07 9.00 -5.22
C THR A 173 -7.61 10.38 -5.62
N LEU A 174 -8.60 10.46 -6.52
CA LEU A 174 -9.09 11.74 -7.07
C LEU A 174 -10.21 12.36 -6.24
N VAL A 175 -11.11 11.58 -5.64
CA VAL A 175 -12.25 12.15 -4.91
C VAL A 175 -11.80 12.94 -3.67
N PRO A 176 -10.85 12.47 -2.83
CA PRO A 176 -10.37 13.30 -1.72
C PRO A 176 -9.82 14.65 -2.20
N LEU A 177 -9.14 14.64 -3.36
CA LEU A 177 -8.55 15.82 -3.98
C LEU A 177 -9.63 16.82 -4.44
N ILE A 178 -10.72 16.31 -5.05
CA ILE A 178 -11.88 17.11 -5.48
C ILE A 178 -12.72 17.58 -4.27
N VAL A 179 -12.84 16.77 -3.22
CA VAL A 179 -13.64 17.11 -2.03
C VAL A 179 -12.97 18.21 -1.20
N LEU A 180 -11.64 18.14 -1.03
CA LEU A 180 -10.85 19.26 -0.48
C LEU A 180 -11.06 20.54 -1.29
N SER A 181 -11.20 20.39 -2.60
CA SER A 181 -11.51 21.46 -3.53
C SER A 181 -12.95 22.02 -3.34
N ALA A 182 -13.95 21.18 -3.08
CA ALA A 182 -15.35 21.60 -2.99
C ALA A 182 -15.74 22.34 -1.69
N PHE A 183 -15.02 22.13 -0.58
CA PHE A 183 -15.35 22.71 0.74
C PHE A 183 -15.00 24.21 0.93
N GLY A 184 -14.88 24.99 -0.15
CA GLY A 184 -14.72 26.45 -0.06
C GLY A 184 -13.33 26.93 0.39
N MET A 185 -12.31 26.06 0.39
CA MET A 185 -10.90 26.47 0.44
C MET A 185 -10.37 26.93 -0.94
N MET A 186 -11.25 27.43 -1.83
CA MET A 186 -11.04 27.49 -3.28
C MET A 186 -11.30 28.82 -3.99
N ASP A 187 -11.41 29.92 -3.24
CA ASP A 187 -11.42 31.24 -3.86
C ASP A 187 -10.01 31.87 -3.74
N ASN A 188 -9.31 31.96 -4.88
CA ASN A 188 -7.95 32.46 -5.15
C ASN A 188 -6.84 31.37 -5.21
N SER A 189 -6.14 31.28 -6.37
CA SER A 189 -5.14 30.27 -6.79
C SER A 189 -4.86 29.12 -5.79
N PRO A 190 -5.73 28.09 -5.77
CA PRO A 190 -5.91 27.16 -4.63
C PRO A 190 -4.79 26.13 -4.45
N LEU A 191 -3.97 25.92 -5.47
CA LEU A 191 -2.83 25.01 -5.38
C LEU A 191 -1.68 25.66 -4.62
N ASP A 192 -1.46 26.97 -4.77
CA ASP A 192 -0.34 27.67 -4.16
C ASP A 192 -0.51 27.87 -2.66
N ALA A 193 -1.74 28.14 -2.19
CA ALA A 193 -2.04 28.27 -0.76
C ALA A 193 -2.05 26.93 -0.02
N LEU A 194 -2.52 25.85 -0.69
CA LEU A 194 -2.42 24.49 -0.17
C LEU A 194 -0.95 24.05 -0.15
N VAL A 195 -0.18 24.32 -1.19
CA VAL A 195 1.26 24.04 -1.25
C VAL A 195 2.02 24.86 -0.20
N ALA A 196 1.64 26.11 0.05
CA ALA A 196 2.26 26.94 1.08
C ALA A 196 1.90 26.46 2.51
N SER A 197 0.65 26.06 2.76
CA SER A 197 0.24 25.52 4.07
C SER A 197 0.80 24.12 4.32
N LEU A 198 0.84 23.26 3.30
CA LEU A 198 1.56 21.99 3.33
C LEU A 198 3.06 22.22 3.51
N GLY A 199 3.64 23.21 2.82
CA GLY A 199 5.03 23.62 2.98
C GLY A 199 5.35 23.99 4.42
N GLY A 200 4.54 24.86 5.04
CA GLY A 200 4.73 25.23 6.45
C GLY A 200 4.55 24.07 7.44
N VAL A 201 3.63 23.13 7.16
CA VAL A 201 3.47 21.90 7.95
C VAL A 201 4.67 20.97 7.77
N LEU A 202 5.15 20.82 6.54
CA LEU A 202 6.34 20.03 6.23
C LEU A 202 7.58 20.63 6.88
N ASP A 203 7.79 21.94 6.78
CA ASP A 203 8.90 22.65 7.42
C ASP A 203 8.89 22.43 8.94
N GLY A 204 7.70 22.50 9.57
CA GLY A 204 7.53 22.17 10.99
C GLY A 204 7.82 20.71 11.34
N LEU A 205 7.46 19.78 10.45
CA LEU A 205 7.76 18.35 10.60
C LEU A 205 9.26 18.05 10.43
N PHE A 206 9.92 18.66 9.44
CA PHE A 206 11.34 18.49 9.17
C PHE A 206 12.23 19.20 10.20
N ALA A 207 11.75 20.30 10.81
CA ALA A 207 12.45 20.99 11.89
C ALA A 207 12.62 20.12 13.15
N GLN A 208 11.71 19.16 13.38
CA GLN A 208 11.75 18.25 14.52
C GLN A 208 11.70 16.79 14.05
N GLY A 209 12.86 16.21 13.75
CA GLY A 209 12.94 14.85 13.19
C GLY A 209 12.20 13.75 13.97
N TRP A 210 12.01 13.90 15.29
CA TRP A 210 11.21 12.95 16.08
C TRP A 210 9.70 13.07 15.82
N VAL A 211 9.19 14.26 15.51
CA VAL A 211 7.78 14.49 15.15
C VAL A 211 7.49 13.81 13.82
N LEU A 212 8.40 13.90 12.85
CA LEU A 212 8.27 13.23 11.55
C LEU A 212 8.15 11.70 11.69
N ILE A 213 8.95 11.09 12.56
CA ILE A 213 8.87 9.65 12.81
C ILE A 213 7.52 9.30 13.42
N LEU A 214 7.06 10.07 14.41
CA LEU A 214 5.76 9.84 15.05
C LEU A 214 4.60 9.99 14.06
N THR A 215 4.64 10.97 13.16
CA THR A 215 3.59 11.12 12.13
C THR A 215 3.59 9.97 11.15
N CYS A 216 4.76 9.51 10.68
CA CYS A 216 4.86 8.34 9.81
C CYS A 216 4.28 7.08 10.48
N VAL A 217 4.64 6.85 11.75
CA VAL A 217 4.09 5.72 12.54
C VAL A 217 2.59 5.86 12.72
N ALA A 218 2.09 7.06 13.03
CA ALA A 218 0.66 7.31 13.17
C ALA A 218 -0.10 7.02 11.86
N ILE A 219 0.43 7.42 10.70
CA ILE A 219 -0.17 7.14 9.39
C ILE A 219 -0.26 5.63 9.14
N VAL A 220 0.81 4.89 9.40
CA VAL A 220 0.81 3.42 9.25
C VAL A 220 -0.20 2.78 10.21
N CYS A 221 -0.26 3.23 11.46
CA CYS A 221 -1.24 2.76 12.44
C CYS A 221 -2.69 3.02 11.97
N VAL A 222 -2.97 4.20 11.41
CA VAL A 222 -4.28 4.51 10.82
C VAL A 222 -4.61 3.54 9.69
N GLY A 223 -3.65 3.25 8.81
CA GLY A 223 -3.83 2.26 7.74
C GLY A 223 -4.18 0.86 8.27
N LEU A 224 -3.52 0.41 9.33
CA LEU A 224 -3.82 -0.87 9.99
C LEU A 224 -5.21 -0.87 10.65
N VAL A 225 -5.63 0.24 11.26
CA VAL A 225 -6.98 0.38 11.82
C VAL A 225 -8.04 0.31 10.71
N VAL A 226 -7.81 0.98 9.57
CA VAL A 226 -8.70 0.89 8.40
C VAL A 226 -8.80 -0.56 7.90
N LEU A 227 -7.69 -1.30 7.84
CA LEU A 227 -7.71 -2.73 7.49
C LEU A 227 -8.47 -3.57 8.50
N ALA A 228 -8.33 -3.31 9.80
CA ALA A 228 -9.06 -4.03 10.83
C ALA A 228 -10.58 -3.79 10.73
N LEU A 229 -11.00 -2.53 10.53
CA LEU A 229 -12.41 -2.17 10.38
C LEU A 229 -13.01 -2.77 9.09
N THR A 230 -12.29 -2.68 7.98
CA THR A 230 -12.74 -3.27 6.71
C THR A 230 -12.77 -4.79 6.76
N ALA A 231 -11.85 -5.45 7.48
CA ALA A 231 -11.89 -6.89 7.69
C ALA A 231 -13.14 -7.34 8.47
N GLN A 232 -13.59 -6.56 9.46
CA GLN A 232 -14.84 -6.86 10.18
C GLN A 232 -16.07 -6.77 9.26
N LEU A 233 -16.11 -5.77 8.38
CA LEU A 233 -17.18 -5.62 7.39
C LEU A 233 -17.14 -6.76 6.35
N ALA A 234 -15.95 -7.07 5.83
CA ALA A 234 -15.73 -8.14 4.88
C ALA A 234 -16.11 -9.52 5.45
N ALA A 235 -15.83 -9.76 6.73
CA ALA A 235 -16.21 -11.00 7.41
C ALA A 235 -17.75 -11.19 7.41
N LYS A 236 -18.52 -10.12 7.64
CA LYS A 236 -19.98 -10.15 7.57
C LYS A 236 -20.49 -10.47 6.17
N PHE A 237 -19.89 -9.89 5.13
CA PHE A 237 -20.26 -10.19 3.74
C PHE A 237 -19.91 -11.62 3.33
N TYR A 238 -18.78 -12.14 3.79
CA TYR A 238 -18.33 -13.48 3.46
C TYR A 238 -19.15 -14.57 4.16
N GLU A 239 -19.65 -14.31 5.37
CA GLU A 239 -20.57 -15.24 6.06
C GLU A 239 -21.92 -15.38 5.36
N ALA A 240 -22.46 -14.28 4.88
CA ALA A 240 -23.75 -14.22 4.20
C ALA A 240 -23.72 -14.78 2.76
N ARG A 241 -22.58 -15.32 2.31
CA ARG A 241 -22.42 -15.83 0.95
C ARG A 241 -22.85 -17.29 0.88
N ASP A 242 -23.77 -17.57 -0.03
CA ASP A 242 -24.16 -18.91 -0.43
C ASP A 242 -23.10 -19.49 -1.38
N PHE A 243 -22.73 -20.76 -1.17
CA PHE A 243 -21.74 -21.51 -1.94
C PHE A 243 -22.42 -22.70 -2.63
#